data_AF-A0A3S3VWB0-F1
#
_entry.id   AF-A0A3S3VWB0-F1
#
_cell.length_a   1.000
_cell.length_b   1.000
_cell.length_c   1.000
_cell.angle_alpha   90.00
_cell.angle_beta   90.00
_cell.angle_gamma   90.00
#
_symmetry.space_group_name_H-M   'P 1'
#
loop_
_entity.id
_entity.type
_entity.pdbx_description
1 polymer ?
#
loop_
_entity_poly.entity_id
_entity_poly.type
_entity_poly.pdbx_seq_one_letter_code
_entity_poly.pdbx_strand_id
1 'polypeptide(L)'
;MISRSELLKEINDLNSRIAKARELLLNGDIDGADYKTIKSENEYKINVLEAKLAEAAAVNSKAENIEPILRRAITKLTQLNTIYSKSNTSAKRELIGSMYPQKFTFEELQHRTALQVNYSCIYLINRKIAGKKEGQATDFSCLPILAPEPGLEPGTL
;
A
#
# COMPACT_ATOMS: atom_id res chain seq x y z
N MET A 1 15.42 -2.12 2.78
CA MET A 1 15.02 -1.59 4.09
C MET A 1 15.57 -2.54 5.13
N ILE A 2 16.40 -2.07 6.05
CA ILE A 2 16.92 -2.90 7.16
C ILE A 2 15.73 -3.30 8.03
N SER A 3 15.59 -4.59 8.33
CA SER A 3 14.43 -5.09 9.06
C SER A 3 14.52 -4.77 10.56
N ARG A 4 13.39 -4.58 11.24
CA ARG A 4 13.35 -4.32 12.69
C ARG A 4 14.09 -5.40 13.49
N SER A 5 13.97 -6.65 13.05
CA SER A 5 14.68 -7.80 13.64
C SER A 5 16.20 -7.72 13.48
N GLU A 6 16.69 -7.21 12.35
CA GLU A 6 18.14 -7.00 12.14
C GLU A 6 18.70 -5.95 13.09
N LEU A 7 18.00 -4.81 13.25
CA LEU A 7 18.42 -3.74 14.17
C LEU A 7 18.47 -4.24 15.62
N LEU A 8 17.47 -5.01 16.06
CA LEU A 8 17.46 -5.60 17.41
C LEU A 8 18.58 -6.62 17.62
N LYS A 9 18.88 -7.42 16.59
CA LYS A 9 20.00 -8.36 16.64
C LYS A 9 21.33 -7.62 16.80
N GLU A 10 21.53 -6.56 16.02
CA GLU A 10 22.76 -5.76 16.06
C GLU A 10 22.94 -5.04 17.41
N ILE A 11 21.86 -4.51 18.00
CA ILE A 11 21.90 -3.95 19.38
C ILE A 11 22.30 -5.03 20.40
N ASN A 12 21.74 -6.23 20.31
CA ASN A 12 22.10 -7.33 21.20
C ASN A 12 23.57 -7.76 21.02
N ASP A 13 24.06 -7.81 19.79
CA ASP A 13 25.46 -8.14 19.49
C ASP A 13 26.41 -7.09 20.10
N LEU A 14 26.09 -5.80 19.99
CA LEU A 14 26.85 -4.70 20.60
C LEU A 14 26.83 -4.79 22.14
N ASN A 15 25.67 -5.07 22.75
CA ASN A 15 25.56 -5.29 24.20
C ASN A 15 26.38 -6.51 24.65
N SER A 16 26.37 -7.60 23.87
CA SER A 16 27.19 -8.78 24.16
C SER A 16 28.69 -8.47 24.10
N ARG A 17 29.10 -7.55 23.21
CA ARG A 17 30.49 -7.11 23.07
C ARG A 17 30.95 -6.27 24.25
N ILE A 18 30.08 -5.41 24.79
CA ILE A 18 30.34 -4.68 26.04
C ILE A 18 30.48 -5.65 27.22
N ALA A 19 29.62 -6.67 27.30
CA ALA A 19 29.68 -7.69 28.34
C ALA A 19 30.99 -8.48 28.28
N LYS A 20 31.41 -8.92 27.08
CA LYS A 20 32.70 -9.60 26.88
C LYS A 20 33.88 -8.72 27.25
N ALA A 21 33.85 -7.44 26.88
CA ALA A 21 34.90 -6.49 27.27
C ALA A 21 34.98 -6.31 28.78
N ARG A 22 33.84 -6.39 29.50
CA ARG A 22 33.83 -6.35 30.97
C ARG A 22 34.51 -7.59 31.56
N GLU A 23 34.23 -8.78 31.04
CA GLU A 23 34.90 -10.01 31.47
C GLU A 23 36.41 -9.95 31.24
N LEU A 24 36.86 -9.45 30.08
CA LEU A 24 38.29 -9.27 29.78
C LEU A 24 38.97 -8.29 30.75
N LEU A 25 38.29 -7.22 31.16
CA LEU A 25 38.80 -6.29 32.18
C LEU A 25 38.94 -6.98 33.55
N LEU A 26 37.96 -7.81 33.93
CA LEU A 26 38.00 -8.56 35.19
C LEU A 26 39.12 -9.61 35.21
N ASN A 27 39.39 -10.23 34.06
CA ASN A 27 40.50 -11.17 33.87
C ASN A 27 41.88 -10.48 33.81
N GLY A 28 41.91 -9.14 33.65
CA GLY A 28 43.14 -8.37 33.50
C GLY A 28 43.75 -8.42 32.09
N ASP A 29 43.00 -8.90 31.09
CA ASP A 29 43.44 -9.00 29.70
C ASP A 29 43.47 -7.64 28.98
N ILE A 30 42.68 -6.67 29.47
CA ILE A 30 42.62 -5.29 28.96
C ILE A 30 42.68 -4.30 30.12
N ASP A 31 43.11 -3.07 29.85
CA ASP A 31 43.13 -2.02 30.86
C ASP A 31 41.79 -1.25 30.96
N GLY A 32 41.68 -0.38 31.98
CA GLY A 32 40.48 0.42 32.18
C GLY A 32 40.25 1.50 31.11
N ALA A 33 41.29 1.93 30.40
CA ALA A 33 41.19 2.92 29.32
C ALA A 33 40.65 2.26 28.03
N ASP A 34 41.13 1.07 27.71
CA ASP A 34 40.66 0.21 26.63
C ASP A 34 39.19 -0.14 26.83
N TYR A 35 38.80 -0.57 28.04
CA TYR A 35 37.40 -0.85 28.35
C TYR A 35 36.51 0.38 28.16
N LYS A 36 36.94 1.56 28.62
CA LYS A 36 36.17 2.81 28.45
C LYS A 36 35.98 3.15 26.98
N THR A 37 37.03 3.00 26.16
CA THR A 37 36.97 3.22 24.72
C THR A 37 35.97 2.27 24.07
N ILE A 38 36.12 0.96 24.29
CA ILE A 38 35.21 -0.07 23.75
C ILE A 38 33.77 0.19 24.18
N LYS A 39 33.55 0.51 25.46
CA LYS A 39 32.21 0.81 25.97
C LYS A 39 31.59 2.01 25.27
N SER A 40 32.32 3.13 25.20
CA SER A 40 31.82 4.37 24.60
C SER A 40 31.47 4.24 23.11
N GLU A 41 32.28 3.51 22.34
CA GLU A 41 32.03 3.27 20.91
C GLU A 41 30.78 2.41 20.68
N ASN A 42 30.59 1.36 21.48
CA ASN A 42 29.43 0.48 21.35
C ASN A 42 28.15 1.18 21.87
N GLU A 43 28.23 1.95 22.96
CA GLU A 43 27.11 2.76 23.46
C GLU A 43 26.67 3.81 22.43
N TYR A 44 27.62 4.48 21.76
CA TYR A 44 27.31 5.40 20.66
C TYR A 44 26.54 4.70 19.53
N LYS A 45 26.98 3.52 19.10
CA LYS A 45 26.30 2.73 18.06
C LYS A 45 24.91 2.28 18.49
N ILE A 46 24.75 1.83 19.74
CA ILE A 46 23.45 1.46 20.32
C ILE A 46 22.50 2.64 20.27
N ASN A 47 22.91 3.82 20.74
CA ASN A 47 22.09 5.03 20.72
C ASN A 47 21.61 5.40 19.30
N VAL A 48 22.48 5.28 18.29
CA VAL A 48 22.11 5.53 16.89
C VAL A 48 21.08 4.51 16.39
N LEU A 49 21.24 3.22 16.72
CA LEU A 49 20.31 2.16 16.30
C LEU A 49 18.96 2.28 17.01
N GLU A 50 18.95 2.66 18.29
CA GLU A 50 17.73 2.92 19.07
C GLU A 50 16.95 4.12 18.52
N ALA A 51 17.64 5.20 18.16
CA ALA A 51 17.01 6.34 17.50
C ALA A 51 16.35 5.94 16.17
N LYS A 52 17.03 5.14 15.35
CA LYS A 52 16.46 4.60 14.09
C LYS A 52 15.24 3.72 14.35
N LEU A 53 15.24 2.92 15.41
CA LEU A 53 14.08 2.11 15.81
C LEU A 53 12.90 2.99 16.24
N ALA A 54 13.15 4.04 17.02
CA ALA A 54 12.13 4.98 17.45
C ALA A 54 11.51 5.74 16.25
N GLU A 55 12.33 6.19 15.30
CA GLU A 55 11.85 6.80 14.06
C GLU A 55 11.00 5.82 13.24
N ALA A 56 11.45 4.58 13.06
CA ALA A 56 10.69 3.56 12.34
C ALA A 56 9.36 3.22 13.03
N ALA A 57 9.32 3.22 14.36
CA ALA A 57 8.08 3.05 15.12
C ALA A 57 7.13 4.25 14.93
N ALA A 58 7.66 5.48 14.92
CA ALA A 58 6.88 6.70 14.69
C ALA A 58 6.30 6.79 13.26
N VAL A 59 6.96 6.21 12.26
CA VAL A 59 6.39 6.10 10.91
C VAL A 59 5.21 5.12 10.89
N ASN A 60 5.29 4.02 11.62
CA ASN A 60 4.20 3.04 11.70
C ASN A 60 3.00 3.54 12.51
N SER A 61 3.22 4.32 13.58
CA SER A 61 2.12 4.91 14.36
C SER A 61 1.33 5.99 13.60
N LYS A 62 1.91 6.63 12.57
CA LYS A 62 1.13 7.47 11.64
C LYS A 62 0.09 6.69 10.83
N ALA A 63 0.22 5.37 10.72
CA ALA A 63 -0.80 4.51 10.12
C ALA A 63 -1.94 4.14 11.08
N GLU A 64 -1.80 4.37 12.39
CA GLU A 64 -2.78 3.92 13.40
C GLU A 64 -4.08 4.74 13.43
N ASN A 65 -4.17 5.85 12.70
CA ASN A 65 -5.40 6.67 12.68
C ASN A 65 -5.93 6.96 11.26
N ILE A 66 -5.86 5.96 10.39
CA ILE A 66 -6.45 6.03 9.04
C ILE A 66 -7.99 5.98 9.11
N GLU A 67 -8.55 5.29 10.09
CA GLU A 67 -10.00 5.07 10.25
C GLU A 67 -10.84 6.38 10.17
N PRO A 68 -10.57 7.45 10.93
CA PRO A 68 -11.35 8.68 10.83
C PRO A 68 -11.14 9.42 9.50
N ILE A 69 -9.94 9.33 8.92
CA ILE A 69 -9.63 9.92 7.61
C ILE A 69 -10.45 9.21 6.53
N LEU A 70 -10.49 7.88 6.59
CA LEU A 70 -11.22 7.03 5.67
C LEU A 70 -12.74 7.24 5.82
N ARG A 71 -13.26 7.25 7.06
CA ARG A 71 -14.67 7.56 7.33
C ARG A 71 -15.05 8.91 6.74
N ARG A 72 -14.24 9.95 6.98
CA ARG A 72 -14.49 11.29 6.43
C ARG A 72 -14.47 11.29 4.90
N ALA A 73 -13.54 10.58 4.28
CA ALA A 73 -13.45 10.46 2.83
C ALA A 73 -14.69 9.75 2.26
N ILE A 74 -15.07 8.61 2.83
CA ILE A 74 -16.26 7.85 2.42
C ILE A 74 -17.52 8.70 2.55
N THR A 75 -17.73 9.37 3.69
CA THR A 75 -18.90 10.24 3.89
C THR A 75 -18.97 11.36 2.84
N LYS A 76 -17.84 11.99 2.51
CA LYS A 76 -17.80 13.02 1.47
C LYS A 76 -18.11 12.46 0.08
N LEU A 77 -17.56 11.30 -0.26
CA LEU A 77 -17.78 10.63 -1.55
C LEU A 77 -19.23 10.13 -1.70
N THR A 78 -19.88 9.65 -0.64
CA THR A 78 -21.28 9.21 -0.69
C THR A 78 -22.26 10.39 -0.76
N GLN A 79 -21.90 11.54 -0.18
CA GLN A 79 -22.72 12.76 -0.21
C GLN A 79 -22.43 13.68 -1.39
N LEU A 80 -21.67 13.19 -2.38
CA LEU A 80 -21.16 14.00 -3.49
C LEU A 80 -22.28 14.68 -4.30
N ASN A 81 -23.38 13.96 -4.56
CA ASN A 81 -24.59 14.53 -5.16
C ASN A 81 -25.09 15.75 -4.37
N THR A 82 -25.28 15.58 -3.06
CA THR A 82 -25.80 16.62 -2.18
C THR A 82 -24.85 17.82 -2.13
N ILE A 83 -23.54 17.56 -2.06
CA ILE A 83 -22.49 18.59 -2.08
C ILE A 83 -22.55 19.36 -3.41
N TYR A 84 -22.59 18.66 -4.54
CA TYR A 84 -22.69 19.28 -5.85
C TYR A 84 -23.95 20.15 -5.96
N SER A 85 -25.11 19.59 -5.63
CA SER A 85 -26.41 20.28 -5.75
C SER A 85 -26.49 21.55 -4.90
N LYS A 86 -25.92 21.54 -3.69
CA LYS A 86 -25.93 22.68 -2.75
C LYS A 86 -24.79 23.69 -2.95
N SER A 87 -23.81 23.37 -3.79
CA SER A 87 -22.62 24.21 -4.00
C SER A 87 -22.84 25.32 -5.04
N ASN A 88 -22.08 26.40 -4.91
CA ASN A 88 -22.07 27.49 -5.88
C ASN A 88 -21.30 27.09 -7.16
N THR A 89 -21.44 27.88 -8.23
CA THR A 89 -20.85 27.57 -9.54
C THR A 89 -19.32 27.39 -9.50
N SER A 90 -18.62 28.13 -8.64
CA SER A 90 -17.16 28.00 -8.48
C SER A 90 -16.79 26.65 -7.88
N ALA A 91 -17.45 26.29 -6.77
CA ALA A 91 -17.22 25.02 -6.08
C ALA A 91 -17.63 23.80 -6.95
N LYS A 92 -18.66 23.93 -7.79
CA LYS A 92 -19.01 22.89 -8.78
C LYS A 92 -17.89 22.66 -9.78
N ARG A 93 -17.30 23.73 -10.32
CA ARG A 93 -16.18 23.64 -11.28
C ARG A 93 -14.95 23.03 -10.62
N GLU A 94 -14.64 23.43 -9.40
CA GLU A 94 -13.53 22.86 -8.63
C GLU A 94 -13.73 21.37 -8.36
N LEU A 95 -14.94 20.96 -7.96
CA LEU A 95 -15.28 19.56 -7.73
C LEU A 95 -15.13 18.71 -9.00
N ILE A 96 -15.63 19.20 -10.12
CA ILE A 96 -15.47 18.56 -11.43
C ILE A 96 -13.99 18.47 -11.81
N GLY A 97 -13.22 19.56 -11.66
CA GLY A 97 -11.79 19.57 -11.93
C GLY A 97 -10.99 18.60 -11.04
N SER A 98 -11.39 18.42 -9.79
CA SER A 98 -10.78 17.45 -8.88
C SER A 98 -11.04 15.99 -9.27
N MET A 99 -12.15 15.70 -9.95
CA MET A 99 -12.45 14.36 -10.45
C MET A 99 -11.78 14.12 -11.80
N TYR A 100 -11.74 15.14 -12.64
CA TYR A 100 -11.33 15.03 -14.03
C TYR A 100 -10.10 15.90 -14.27
N PRO A 101 -8.88 15.34 -14.06
CA PRO A 101 -7.64 16.10 -14.19
C PRO A 101 -7.33 16.51 -15.63
N GLN A 102 -7.98 15.90 -16.62
CA GLN A 102 -7.82 16.21 -18.04
C GLN A 102 -8.93 17.16 -18.51
N LYS A 103 -8.62 17.96 -19.53
CA LYS A 103 -9.60 18.87 -20.14
C LYS A 103 -10.73 18.05 -20.79
N PHE A 104 -11.97 18.48 -20.60
CA PHE A 104 -13.09 17.96 -21.38
C PHE A 104 -12.97 18.44 -22.83
N THR A 105 -12.66 17.53 -23.74
CA THR A 105 -12.76 17.78 -25.17
C THR A 105 -14.15 17.36 -25.64
N PHE A 106 -14.96 18.32 -26.07
CA PHE A 106 -16.23 18.05 -26.73
C PHE A 106 -15.94 17.78 -28.22
N GLU A 107 -15.57 16.55 -28.56
CA GLU A 107 -15.58 16.10 -29.96
C GLU A 107 -16.88 15.31 -30.20
N GLU A 108 -17.67 15.80 -31.17
CA GLU A 108 -18.84 15.16 -31.79
C GLU A 108 -19.69 14.27 -30.88
N LEU A 109 -20.43 14.87 -29.94
CA LEU A 109 -21.56 14.27 -29.19
C LEU A 109 -21.26 12.94 -28.44
N GLN A 110 -20.03 12.46 -28.45
CA GLN A 110 -19.58 11.24 -27.80
C GLN A 110 -18.83 11.68 -26.53
N HIS A 111 -19.53 11.67 -25.40
CA HIS A 111 -18.95 12.00 -24.10
C HIS A 111 -17.86 10.99 -23.74
N ARG A 112 -16.60 11.27 -24.12
CA ARG A 112 -15.44 10.52 -23.63
C ARG A 112 -14.68 11.38 -22.65
N THR A 113 -14.95 11.17 -21.37
CA THR A 113 -13.97 11.55 -20.36
C THR A 113 -12.72 10.70 -20.57
N ALA A 114 -11.57 11.35 -20.72
CA ALA A 114 -10.29 10.66 -20.72
C ALA A 114 -10.13 9.82 -19.44
N LEU A 115 -9.62 8.60 -19.60
CA LEU A 115 -9.51 7.58 -18.56
C LEU A 115 -8.96 8.16 -17.23
N GLN A 116 -9.76 8.08 -16.16
CA GLN A 116 -9.34 8.55 -14.83
C GLN A 116 -8.34 7.58 -14.20
N VAL A 117 -7.20 8.11 -13.72
CA VAL A 117 -6.14 7.35 -13.04
C VAL A 117 -6.63 6.68 -11.75
N ASN A 118 -7.70 7.19 -11.14
CA ASN A 118 -8.17 6.80 -9.80
C ASN A 118 -8.73 5.37 -9.73
N TYR A 119 -9.24 4.82 -10.84
CA TYR A 119 -9.68 3.44 -10.89
C TYR A 119 -8.52 2.44 -10.89
N SER A 120 -7.28 2.88 -11.16
CA SER A 120 -6.11 1.98 -11.15
C SER A 120 -5.96 1.26 -9.81
N CYS A 121 -6.24 1.92 -8.68
CA CYS A 121 -6.21 1.29 -7.36
C CYS A 121 -7.28 0.19 -7.22
N ILE A 122 -8.49 0.41 -7.74
CA ILE A 122 -9.58 -0.57 -7.74
C ILE A 122 -9.23 -1.77 -8.66
N TYR A 123 -8.66 -1.50 -9.84
CA TYR A 123 -8.21 -2.56 -10.75
C TYR A 123 -7.01 -3.34 -10.20
N LEU A 124 -6.09 -2.70 -9.47
CA LEU A 124 -4.98 -3.36 -8.78
C LEU A 124 -5.46 -4.26 -7.64
N ILE A 125 -6.51 -3.82 -6.91
CA ILE A 125 -7.22 -4.65 -5.92
C ILE A 125 -7.82 -5.88 -6.61
N ASN A 126 -8.54 -5.69 -7.72
CA ASN A 126 -9.10 -6.82 -8.50
C ASN A 126 -8.01 -7.76 -9.02
N ARG A 127 -6.85 -7.24 -9.45
CA ARG A 127 -5.73 -8.05 -9.94
C ARG A 127 -5.06 -8.87 -8.82
N LYS A 128 -4.98 -8.34 -7.60
CA LYS A 128 -4.48 -9.10 -6.43
C LYS A 128 -5.49 -10.12 -5.90
N ILE A 129 -6.79 -9.85 -6.04
CA ILE A 129 -7.89 -10.75 -5.63
C ILE A 129 -8.22 -11.79 -6.72
N ALA A 130 -7.86 -11.52 -7.97
CA ALA A 130 -7.90 -12.50 -9.05
C ALA A 130 -6.88 -13.61 -8.75
N GLY A 131 -7.30 -14.61 -7.98
CA GLY A 131 -6.61 -15.89 -7.95
C GLY A 131 -6.37 -16.38 -9.37
N LYS A 132 -5.30 -17.14 -9.57
CA LYS A 132 -5.08 -17.85 -10.83
C LYS A 132 -6.33 -18.71 -11.05
N LYS A 133 -7.17 -18.33 -12.01
CA LYS A 133 -8.32 -19.16 -12.42
C LYS A 133 -7.73 -20.37 -13.14
N GLU A 134 -7.27 -21.34 -12.38
CA GLU A 134 -7.11 -22.71 -12.83
C GLU A 134 -8.54 -23.18 -13.09
N GLY A 135 -9.02 -23.00 -14.30
CA GLY A 135 -10.30 -23.58 -14.71
C GLY A 135 -10.23 -25.07 -14.44
N GLN A 136 -11.27 -25.64 -13.84
CA GLN A 136 -11.42 -27.09 -13.85
C GLN A 136 -11.50 -27.51 -15.32
N ALA A 137 -10.68 -28.49 -15.74
CA ALA A 137 -10.87 -29.11 -17.03
C ALA A 137 -12.30 -29.63 -17.08
N THR A 138 -13.15 -28.98 -17.86
CA THR A 138 -14.52 -29.43 -18.06
C THR A 138 -14.45 -30.67 -18.95
N ASP A 139 -14.83 -31.83 -18.41
CA ASP A 139 -14.98 -33.08 -19.16
C ASP A 139 -16.09 -33.00 -20.23
N PHE A 140 -16.88 -31.93 -20.20
CA PHE A 140 -17.81 -31.63 -21.27
C PHE A 140 -17.08 -30.88 -22.37
N SER A 141 -16.82 -31.60 -23.46
CA SER A 141 -16.49 -30.97 -24.74
C SER A 141 -17.51 -29.87 -24.99
N CYS A 142 -17.02 -28.66 -25.27
CA CYS A 142 -17.86 -27.54 -25.65
C CYS A 142 -18.77 -28.00 -26.79
N LEU A 143 -20.05 -28.27 -26.48
CA LEU A 143 -21.03 -28.61 -27.50
C LEU A 143 -21.06 -27.43 -28.48
N PRO A 144 -20.95 -27.67 -29.80
CA PRO A 144 -20.95 -26.58 -30.76
C PRO A 144 -22.25 -25.78 -30.63
N ILE A 145 -22.12 -24.45 -30.54
CA ILE A 145 -23.22 -23.46 -30.49
C ILE A 145 -23.90 -23.33 -31.88
N LEU A 146 -23.69 -24.28 -32.78
CA LEU A 146 -24.30 -24.26 -34.10
C LEU A 146 -25.64 -24.97 -34.01
N ALA A 147 -26.73 -24.20 -33.93
CA ALA A 147 -28.03 -24.72 -34.26
C ALA A 147 -27.99 -25.21 -35.72
N PRO A 148 -28.57 -26.38 -36.03
CA PRO A 148 -28.69 -26.82 -37.42
C PRO A 148 -29.42 -25.76 -38.23
N GLU A 149 -29.07 -25.64 -39.51
CA GLU A 149 -29.78 -24.72 -40.41
C GLU A 149 -31.28 -24.99 -40.36
N PRO A 150 -32.13 -23.95 -40.49
CA PRO A 150 -33.57 -24.14 -40.54
C PRO A 150 -33.91 -25.20 -41.58
N GLY A 151 -34.64 -26.24 -41.15
CA GLY A 151 -35.23 -27.19 -42.08
C GLY A 151 -36.15 -26.47 -43.07
N LEU A 152 -36.51 -27.17 -44.16
CA LEU A 152 -37.35 -26.72 -45.28
C LEU A 152 -38.73 -26.13 -44.93
N GLU A 153 -39.05 -25.93 -43.66
CA GLU A 153 -40.31 -25.32 -43.24
C GLU A 153 -40.10 -23.83 -42.98
N PRO A 154 -40.83 -22.95 -43.70
CA PRO A 154 -40.73 -21.52 -43.49
C PRO A 154 -41.27 -21.15 -42.11
N GLY A 155 -40.49 -20.37 -41.36
CA GLY A 155 -40.93 -19.79 -40.10
C GLY A 155 -42.16 -18.91 -40.32
N THR A 156 -43.28 -19.31 -39.72
CA THR A 156 -44.51 -18.52 -39.72
C THR A 156 -44.28 -17.20 -38.99
N LEU A 157 -44.73 -16.11 -39.62
CA LEU A 157 -44.60 -14.71 -39.18
C LEU A 157 -45.13 -14.46 -37.76
#